data_AF-G0EWW2-F1
#
_entry.id   AF-G0EWW2-F1
#
_cell.length_a   1.000
_cell.length_b   1.000
_cell.length_c   1.000
_cell.angle_alpha   90.00
_cell.angle_beta   90.00
_cell.angle_gamma   90.00
#
_symmetry.space_group_name_H-M   'P 1'
#
loop_
_entity.id
_entity.type
_entity.pdbx_description
1 polymer ?
#
loop_
_entity_poly.entity_id
_entity_poly.type
_entity_poly.pdbx_seq_one_letter_code
_entity_poly.pdbx_strand_id
1 'polypeptide(L)'
;MRRKRVNRARASCAMFVQAGGIAPAGGGLCCDPDPCCTTSRAMKTIYLAGFDVFRKDARAWGEHLKALCAAHGFSGLYPLDKSAPEGLSGADTARWIYDANLALLRRADMVMANLDDFRGPGEPDSGTAFEVGFAVALQKPVWAYSADAGTLRARVTVATDEDGTPLDARGFVVEDFGLGKNLMLACAAKLVHGGAAECLAAMAEAIHRRAAEAAARRERDTAVWGDD
;
A
#
# COMPACT_ATOMS: atom_id res chain seq x y z
N MET A 1 -33.49 51.53 12.12
CA MET A 1 -33.40 50.13 11.63
C MET A 1 -32.50 49.34 12.58
N ARG A 2 -32.99 48.84 13.72
CA ARG A 2 -33.50 47.47 13.98
C ARG A 2 -32.64 46.31 13.43
N ARG A 3 -32.09 45.56 14.41
CA ARG A 3 -31.69 44.13 14.47
C ARG A 3 -30.22 43.81 14.19
N LYS A 4 -29.55 42.91 14.91
CA LYS A 4 -29.76 42.22 16.21
C LYS A 4 -28.45 41.45 16.48
N ARG A 5 -28.03 41.40 17.74
CA ARG A 5 -27.04 40.42 18.24
C ARG A 5 -27.46 39.00 17.83
N VAL A 6 -26.52 38.21 17.31
CA VAL A 6 -26.65 36.75 17.25
C VAL A 6 -25.85 36.20 18.43
N ASN A 7 -26.58 35.78 19.46
CA ASN A 7 -26.08 34.88 20.48
C ASN A 7 -27.25 33.96 20.85
N ARG A 8 -26.97 32.65 20.93
CA ARG A 8 -27.81 31.49 21.35
C ARG A 8 -27.62 30.35 20.34
N ALA A 9 -27.54 29.08 20.72
CA ALA A 9 -27.48 28.44 22.02
C ALA A 9 -27.14 26.95 21.75
N ARG A 10 -26.51 26.30 22.73
CA ARG A 10 -26.51 24.83 22.85
C ARG A 10 -27.95 24.36 23.12
N ALA A 11 -28.36 23.29 22.46
CA ALA A 11 -29.47 22.40 22.84
C ALA A 11 -29.05 21.00 22.39
N SER A 12 -28.63 20.11 23.28
CA SER A 12 -29.38 19.32 24.26
C SER A 12 -29.87 17.99 23.70
N CYS A 13 -29.39 16.97 24.38
CA CYS A 13 -29.82 15.58 24.42
C CYS A 13 -31.32 15.44 24.77
N ALA A 14 -31.99 14.49 24.11
CA ALA A 14 -33.19 13.77 24.55
C ALA A 14 -33.28 12.52 23.62
N MET A 15 -33.09 11.26 24.04
CA MET A 15 -33.87 10.41 24.95
C MET A 15 -35.37 10.32 24.61
N PHE A 16 -35.76 9.21 23.96
CA PHE A 16 -37.02 8.46 24.06
C PHE A 16 -36.73 7.04 23.50
N VAL A 17 -36.59 5.97 24.32
CA VAL A 17 -37.64 5.10 24.93
C VAL A 17 -38.47 4.37 23.86
N GLN A 18 -38.79 3.07 23.88
CA GLN A 18 -38.38 1.81 24.53
C GLN A 18 -39.35 0.73 24.01
N ALA A 19 -39.11 -0.54 24.39
CA ALA A 19 -40.02 -1.72 24.36
C ALA A 19 -40.12 -2.49 23.03
N GLY A 20 -40.02 -3.81 22.99
CA GLY A 20 -39.88 -4.82 24.05
C GLY A 20 -39.86 -6.23 23.44
N GLY A 21 -39.45 -7.23 24.23
CA GLY A 21 -39.58 -8.65 23.88
C GLY A 21 -38.59 -9.56 24.63
N ILE A 22 -39.07 -10.17 25.71
CA ILE A 22 -38.38 -11.14 26.58
C ILE A 22 -38.56 -12.57 26.03
N ALA A 23 -37.59 -13.44 26.33
CA ALA A 23 -37.33 -14.81 25.86
C ALA A 23 -38.41 -15.88 26.23
N PRO A 24 -38.22 -17.18 25.88
CA PRO A 24 -37.34 -18.04 26.71
C PRO A 24 -36.49 -19.09 25.94
N ALA A 25 -35.64 -19.70 26.75
CA ALA A 25 -34.61 -20.70 26.46
C ALA A 25 -35.10 -22.04 25.90
N GLY A 26 -34.20 -22.72 25.18
CA GLY A 26 -34.34 -24.13 24.84
C GLY A 26 -33.01 -24.74 24.38
N GLY A 27 -32.52 -25.69 25.19
CA GLY A 27 -31.89 -26.94 24.74
C GLY A 27 -30.58 -26.86 23.97
N GLY A 28 -29.49 -27.25 24.63
CA GLY A 28 -28.19 -27.42 24.01
C GLY A 28 -28.17 -28.42 22.86
N LEU A 29 -27.33 -28.13 21.88
CA LEU A 29 -26.43 -29.12 21.32
C LEU A 29 -25.04 -28.52 21.39
N CYS A 30 -24.19 -29.18 22.18
CA CYS A 30 -22.75 -29.17 22.00
C CYS A 30 -22.48 -29.62 20.56
N CYS A 31 -22.32 -28.65 19.66
CA CYS A 31 -21.69 -28.90 18.38
C CYS A 31 -20.21 -29.13 18.69
N ASP A 32 -19.74 -30.35 18.47
CA ASP A 32 -18.32 -30.67 18.44
C ASP A 32 -17.58 -29.64 17.58
N PRO A 33 -16.37 -29.21 17.95
CA PRO A 33 -15.57 -28.39 17.06
C PRO A 33 -15.15 -29.27 15.88
N ASP A 34 -15.84 -29.09 14.75
CA ASP A 34 -15.41 -29.63 13.46
C ASP A 34 -13.91 -29.33 13.25
N PRO A 35 -13.03 -30.33 13.10
CA PRO A 35 -11.61 -30.12 12.85
C PRO A 35 -11.33 -29.54 11.44
N CYS A 36 -12.36 -29.22 10.67
CA CYS A 36 -12.25 -28.74 9.29
C CYS A 36 -12.25 -27.20 9.17
N CYS A 37 -12.51 -26.45 10.24
CA CYS A 37 -12.39 -24.98 10.22
C CYS A 37 -10.91 -24.56 10.37
N THR A 38 -10.08 -25.01 9.43
CA THR A 38 -8.81 -24.32 9.17
C THR A 38 -9.21 -22.96 8.65
N THR A 39 -9.08 -21.93 9.47
CA THR A 39 -9.51 -20.56 9.15
C THR A 39 -8.81 -20.16 7.85
N SER A 40 -9.51 -20.18 6.71
CA SER A 40 -8.95 -19.74 5.44
C SER A 40 -8.70 -18.24 5.59
N ARG A 41 -7.46 -17.88 5.90
CA ARG A 41 -7.10 -16.48 6.04
C ARG A 41 -7.34 -15.81 4.69
N ALA A 42 -8.20 -14.79 4.67
CA ALA A 42 -8.48 -14.05 3.44
C ALA A 42 -7.17 -13.62 2.79
N MET A 43 -7.04 -13.85 1.47
CA MET A 43 -5.83 -13.48 0.73
C MET A 43 -5.60 -11.98 0.83
N LYS A 44 -4.38 -11.58 1.18
CA LYS A 44 -4.03 -10.16 1.30
C LYS A 44 -4.01 -9.50 -0.08
N THR A 45 -4.49 -8.27 -0.13
CA THR A 45 -4.54 -7.44 -1.32
C THR A 45 -3.33 -6.51 -1.43
N ILE A 46 -2.77 -6.41 -2.64
CA ILE A 46 -1.62 -5.56 -2.95
C ILE A 46 -2.03 -4.55 -4.01
N TYR A 47 -1.89 -3.25 -3.72
CA TYR A 47 -1.96 -2.24 -4.77
C TYR A 47 -0.67 -2.24 -5.58
N LEU A 48 -0.80 -2.38 -6.90
CA LEU A 48 0.31 -2.47 -7.84
C LEU A 48 0.60 -1.08 -8.41
N ALA A 49 1.47 -0.33 -7.74
CA ALA A 49 1.89 1.01 -8.13
C ALA A 49 3.06 0.94 -9.11
N GLY A 50 3.09 1.84 -10.10
CA GLY A 50 4.16 1.84 -11.09
C GLY A 50 3.80 2.52 -12.40
N PHE A 51 4.83 2.92 -13.15
CA PHE A 51 4.70 3.46 -14.51
C PHE A 51 4.30 2.42 -15.56
N ASP A 52 4.07 1.17 -15.13
CA ASP A 52 3.62 0.06 -15.96
C ASP A 52 2.34 0.36 -16.74
N VAL A 53 1.50 1.27 -16.24
CA VAL A 53 0.29 1.75 -16.92
C VAL A 53 0.57 2.51 -18.22
N PHE A 54 1.80 3.00 -18.40
CA PHE A 54 2.23 3.70 -19.62
C PHE A 54 2.80 2.76 -20.69
N ARG A 55 2.87 1.45 -20.41
CA ARG A 55 3.28 0.47 -21.40
C ARG A 55 2.22 0.34 -22.50
N LYS A 56 2.65 0.03 -23.73
CA LYS A 56 1.73 -0.26 -24.85
C LYS A 56 0.81 -1.45 -24.55
N ASP A 57 1.32 -2.42 -23.80
CA ASP A 57 0.65 -3.65 -23.37
C ASP A 57 0.17 -3.58 -21.91
N ALA A 58 -0.06 -2.38 -21.36
CA ALA A 58 -0.34 -2.16 -19.93
C ALA A 58 -1.41 -3.10 -19.32
N ARG A 59 -2.48 -3.40 -20.06
CA ARG A 59 -3.52 -4.34 -19.60
C ARG A 59 -3.00 -5.77 -19.48
N ALA A 60 -2.28 -6.26 -20.49
CA ALA A 60 -1.70 -7.61 -20.46
C ALA A 60 -0.63 -7.73 -19.38
N TRP A 61 0.19 -6.68 -19.20
CA TRP A 61 1.18 -6.61 -18.14
C TRP A 61 0.55 -6.57 -16.74
N GLY A 62 -0.55 -5.84 -16.55
CA GLY A 62 -1.32 -5.84 -15.31
C GLY A 62 -1.85 -7.24 -14.94
N GLU A 63 -2.39 -7.97 -15.92
CA GLU A 63 -2.83 -9.37 -15.70
C GLU A 63 -1.65 -10.29 -15.36
N HIS A 64 -0.48 -10.09 -15.98
CA HIS A 64 0.73 -10.81 -15.61
C HIS A 64 1.14 -10.54 -14.16
N LEU A 65 1.16 -9.28 -13.71
CA LEU A 65 1.47 -8.92 -12.32
C LEU A 65 0.46 -9.53 -11.33
N LYS A 66 -0.83 -9.53 -11.67
CA LYS A 66 -1.88 -10.16 -10.85
C LYS A 66 -1.69 -11.68 -10.77
N ALA A 67 -1.29 -12.34 -11.85
CA ALA A 67 -0.96 -13.75 -11.85
C ALA A 67 0.27 -14.05 -10.97
N LEU A 68 1.30 -13.20 -10.99
CA LEU A 68 2.43 -13.31 -10.07
C LEU A 68 1.98 -13.15 -8.61
N CYS A 69 1.14 -12.16 -8.30
CA CYS A 69 0.57 -12.02 -6.96
C CYS A 69 -0.14 -13.30 -6.51
N ALA A 70 -0.99 -13.87 -7.38
CA ALA A 70 -1.74 -15.09 -7.08
C ALA A 70 -0.83 -16.29 -6.80
N ALA A 71 0.28 -16.44 -7.56
CA ALA A 71 1.27 -17.49 -7.33
C ALA A 71 1.93 -17.41 -5.95
N HIS A 72 1.93 -16.23 -5.32
CA HIS A 72 2.45 -16.00 -3.97
C HIS A 72 1.36 -15.88 -2.88
N GLY A 73 0.10 -16.21 -3.19
CA GLY A 73 -1.02 -16.15 -2.24
C GLY A 73 -1.56 -14.74 -1.97
N PHE A 74 -1.37 -13.82 -2.91
CA PHE A 74 -1.87 -12.45 -2.86
C PHE A 74 -2.91 -12.18 -3.94
N SER A 75 -3.71 -11.13 -3.74
CA SER A 75 -4.58 -10.57 -4.76
C SER A 75 -4.05 -9.20 -5.21
N GLY A 76 -3.68 -9.09 -6.48
CA GLY A 76 -3.20 -7.83 -7.06
C GLY A 76 -4.35 -6.90 -7.45
N LEU A 77 -4.25 -5.62 -7.08
CA LEU A 77 -5.15 -4.55 -7.46
C LEU A 77 -4.40 -3.61 -8.41
N TYR A 78 -4.75 -3.65 -9.70
CA TYR A 78 -4.06 -2.89 -10.74
C TYR A 78 -4.82 -1.61 -11.09
N PRO A 79 -4.16 -0.45 -11.30
CA PRO A 79 -4.85 0.83 -11.54
C PRO A 79 -5.83 0.80 -12.72
N LEU A 80 -5.55 0.02 -13.76
CA LEU A 80 -6.39 -0.10 -14.96
C LEU A 80 -7.50 -1.18 -14.85
N ASP A 81 -7.72 -1.76 -13.66
CA ASP A 81 -8.82 -2.70 -13.41
C ASP A 81 -10.21 -2.04 -13.60
N LYS A 82 -10.29 -0.70 -13.53
CA LYS A 82 -11.51 0.05 -13.79
C LYS A 82 -11.36 0.94 -15.01
N SER A 83 -12.47 1.14 -15.73
CA SER A 83 -12.54 2.06 -16.87
C SER A 83 -13.49 3.21 -16.53
N ALA A 84 -13.10 4.42 -16.95
CA ALA A 84 -13.93 5.60 -16.75
C ALA A 84 -15.28 5.42 -17.45
N PRO A 85 -16.38 5.94 -16.88
CA PRO A 85 -17.67 5.98 -17.54
C PRO A 85 -17.61 6.62 -18.93
N GLU A 86 -18.41 6.11 -19.85
CA GLU A 86 -18.58 6.74 -21.16
C GLU A 86 -19.09 8.18 -21.01
N GLY A 87 -18.62 9.07 -21.88
CA GLY A 87 -19.01 10.49 -21.89
C GLY A 87 -18.18 11.42 -21.02
N LEU A 88 -17.28 10.90 -20.18
CA LEU A 88 -16.25 11.74 -19.54
C LEU A 88 -15.15 12.11 -20.54
N SER A 89 -14.57 13.30 -20.37
CA SER A 89 -13.42 13.73 -21.18
C SER A 89 -12.46 14.61 -20.39
N GLY A 90 -11.22 14.72 -20.88
CA GLY A 90 -10.21 15.63 -20.34
C GLY A 90 -10.04 15.55 -18.82
N ALA A 91 -10.23 16.69 -18.15
CA ALA A 91 -10.04 16.83 -16.70
C ALA A 91 -10.96 15.94 -15.87
N ASP A 92 -12.20 15.70 -16.31
CA ASP A 92 -13.16 14.88 -15.57
C ASP A 92 -12.75 13.40 -15.58
N THR A 93 -12.23 12.92 -16.72
CA THR A 93 -11.64 11.57 -16.80
C THR A 93 -10.43 11.45 -15.90
N ALA A 94 -9.55 12.45 -15.89
CA ALA A 94 -8.37 12.45 -15.02
C ALA A 94 -8.75 12.44 -13.53
N ARG A 95 -9.75 13.24 -13.13
CA ARG A 95 -10.26 13.27 -11.76
C ARG A 95 -10.87 11.93 -11.36
N TRP A 96 -11.66 11.33 -12.25
CA TRP A 96 -12.24 10.02 -12.00
C TRP A 96 -11.16 8.93 -11.81
N ILE A 97 -10.12 8.90 -12.66
CA ILE A 97 -9.01 7.95 -12.55
C ILE A 97 -8.29 8.13 -11.22
N TYR A 98 -7.98 9.39 -10.86
CA TYR A 98 -7.36 9.73 -9.59
C TYR A 98 -8.17 9.18 -8.39
N ASP A 99 -9.48 9.46 -8.35
CA ASP A 99 -10.35 9.01 -7.28
C ASP A 99 -10.47 7.46 -7.24
N ALA A 100 -10.50 6.81 -8.41
CA ALA A 100 -10.53 5.36 -8.53
C ALA A 100 -9.25 4.70 -7.97
N ASN A 101 -8.07 5.25 -8.27
CA ASN A 101 -6.79 4.78 -7.76
C ASN A 101 -6.67 4.99 -6.25
N LEU A 102 -7.07 6.15 -5.72
CA LEU A 102 -7.12 6.37 -4.28
C LEU A 102 -8.05 5.38 -3.58
N ALA A 103 -9.17 5.03 -4.19
CA ALA A 103 -10.08 4.04 -3.64
C ALA A 103 -9.45 2.63 -3.64
N LEU A 104 -8.66 2.26 -4.66
CA LEU A 104 -7.89 1.00 -4.68
C LEU A 104 -6.83 0.99 -3.58
N LEU A 105 -6.03 2.06 -3.45
CA LEU A 105 -5.03 2.23 -2.39
C LEU A 105 -5.63 2.07 -0.99
N ARG A 106 -6.79 2.70 -0.73
CA ARG A 106 -7.49 2.58 0.56
C ARG A 106 -7.91 1.14 0.87
N ARG A 107 -8.38 0.40 -0.15
CA ARG A 107 -8.82 -1.00 -0.03
C ARG A 107 -7.66 -1.98 0.14
N ALA A 108 -6.52 -1.72 -0.50
CA ALA A 108 -5.37 -2.63 -0.47
C ALA A 108 -4.82 -2.81 0.94
N ASP A 109 -4.38 -4.01 1.31
CA ASP A 109 -3.70 -4.23 2.59
C ASP A 109 -2.27 -3.67 2.58
N MET A 110 -1.63 -3.70 1.42
CA MET A 110 -0.23 -3.35 1.20
C MET A 110 -0.02 -2.72 -0.18
N VAL A 111 1.14 -2.11 -0.40
CA VAL A 111 1.55 -1.58 -1.72
C VAL A 111 2.84 -2.25 -2.16
N MET A 112 2.90 -2.58 -3.46
CA MET A 112 4.14 -2.92 -4.16
C MET A 112 4.35 -1.87 -5.26
N ALA A 113 5.44 -1.12 -5.17
CA ALA A 113 5.76 -0.02 -6.08
C ALA A 113 6.93 -0.38 -7.00
N ASN A 114 6.70 -0.28 -8.31
CA ASN A 114 7.76 -0.24 -9.29
C ASN A 114 8.48 1.12 -9.21
N LEU A 115 9.67 1.16 -8.62
CA LEU A 115 10.47 2.37 -8.52
C LEU A 115 11.61 2.41 -9.53
N ASP A 116 11.55 1.62 -10.62
CA ASP A 116 12.53 1.77 -11.69
C ASP A 116 12.49 3.13 -12.36
N ASP A 117 13.56 3.42 -13.10
CA ASP A 117 13.75 4.67 -13.80
C ASP A 117 12.63 4.94 -14.80
N PHE A 118 12.00 6.10 -14.64
CA PHE A 118 10.97 6.56 -15.55
C PHE A 118 11.28 7.98 -16.00
N ARG A 119 11.64 8.11 -17.28
CA ARG A 119 11.97 9.39 -17.94
C ARG A 119 13.20 10.12 -17.36
N GLY A 120 14.04 9.43 -16.60
CA GLY A 120 15.34 9.92 -16.13
C GLY A 120 16.06 8.85 -15.31
N PRO A 121 17.40 8.85 -15.29
CA PRO A 121 18.15 7.93 -14.45
C PRO A 121 17.88 8.25 -12.97
N GLY A 122 17.70 7.24 -12.13
CA GLY A 122 17.48 7.44 -10.69
C GLY A 122 16.08 7.87 -10.29
N GLU A 123 15.29 8.39 -11.23
CA GLU A 123 14.00 9.01 -10.96
C GLU A 123 12.84 8.05 -11.19
N PRO A 124 12.09 7.69 -10.14
CA PRO A 124 10.86 6.93 -10.29
C PRO A 124 9.74 7.81 -10.85
N ASP A 125 8.66 7.16 -11.30
CA ASP A 125 7.46 7.89 -11.70
C ASP A 125 6.86 8.71 -10.56
N SER A 126 6.54 9.97 -10.84
CA SER A 126 5.97 10.89 -9.85
C SER A 126 4.57 10.50 -9.40
N GLY A 127 3.78 9.83 -10.26
CA GLY A 127 2.51 9.23 -9.88
C GLY A 127 2.72 8.14 -8.82
N THR A 128 3.65 7.23 -9.08
CA THR A 128 4.03 6.15 -8.17
C THR A 128 4.59 6.70 -6.85
N ALA A 129 5.41 7.75 -6.89
CA ALA A 129 5.92 8.41 -5.67
C ALA A 129 4.78 9.01 -4.81
N PHE A 130 3.77 9.61 -5.45
CA PHE A 130 2.57 10.08 -4.76
C PHE A 130 1.81 8.92 -4.10
N GLU A 131 1.63 7.80 -4.80
CA GLU A 131 0.93 6.62 -4.30
C GLU A 131 1.67 5.98 -3.12
N VAL A 132 3.01 5.94 -3.15
CA VAL A 132 3.85 5.52 -2.01
C VAL A 132 3.62 6.44 -0.81
N GLY A 133 3.72 7.76 -0.99
CA GLY A 133 3.50 8.72 0.10
C GLY A 133 2.09 8.60 0.70
N PHE A 134 1.07 8.42 -0.14
CA PHE A 134 -0.32 8.21 0.30
C PHE A 134 -0.48 6.92 1.11
N ALA A 135 0.14 5.82 0.67
CA ALA A 135 0.08 4.54 1.39
C ALA A 135 0.77 4.61 2.76
N VAL A 136 1.91 5.29 2.84
CA VAL A 136 2.63 5.54 4.10
C VAL A 136 1.78 6.36 5.06
N ALA A 137 1.10 7.41 4.57
CA ALA A 137 0.18 8.20 5.38
C ALA A 137 -1.00 7.36 5.92
N LEU A 138 -1.44 6.35 5.16
CA LEU A 138 -2.44 5.36 5.61
C LEU A 138 -1.87 4.25 6.49
N GLN A 139 -0.59 4.30 6.87
CA GLN A 139 0.10 3.29 7.68
C GLN A 139 0.09 1.89 7.04
N LYS A 140 0.05 1.83 5.70
CA LYS A 140 0.11 0.57 4.96
C LYS A 140 1.58 0.19 4.73
N PRO A 141 1.95 -1.10 4.85
CA PRO A 141 3.28 -1.55 4.47
C PRO A 141 3.54 -1.29 2.98
N VAL A 142 4.63 -0.60 2.69
CA VAL A 142 5.08 -0.35 1.32
C VAL A 142 6.33 -1.19 1.02
N TRP A 143 6.23 -1.97 -0.03
CA TRP A 143 7.35 -2.63 -0.68
C TRP A 143 7.61 -1.96 -2.01
N ALA A 144 8.86 -1.96 -2.43
CA ALA A 144 9.25 -1.43 -3.71
C ALA A 144 10.26 -2.36 -4.36
N TYR A 145 10.37 -2.30 -5.68
CA TYR A 145 11.45 -2.94 -6.40
C TYR A 145 12.12 -1.96 -7.37
N SER A 146 13.40 -2.24 -7.64
CA SER A 146 14.16 -1.61 -8.72
C SER A 146 15.21 -2.59 -9.22
N ALA A 147 15.36 -2.69 -10.53
CA ALA A 147 16.35 -3.54 -11.18
C ALA A 147 17.79 -3.07 -10.92
N ASP A 148 17.98 -1.75 -10.78
CA ASP A 148 19.30 -1.16 -10.54
C ASP A 148 19.65 -1.13 -9.04
N ALA A 149 20.86 -1.58 -8.71
CA ALA A 149 21.37 -1.61 -7.33
C ALA A 149 22.33 -0.45 -7.00
N GLY A 150 22.61 0.43 -7.95
CA GLY A 150 23.48 1.59 -7.79
C GLY A 150 22.84 2.69 -6.94
N THR A 151 23.70 3.54 -6.35
CA THR A 151 23.26 4.70 -5.57
C THR A 151 22.76 5.82 -6.49
N LEU A 152 21.88 6.69 -5.98
CA LEU A 152 21.38 7.85 -6.73
C LEU A 152 22.54 8.73 -7.20
N ARG A 153 23.51 8.99 -6.32
CA ARG A 153 24.76 9.68 -6.68
C ARG A 153 25.45 9.05 -7.89
N ALA A 154 25.70 7.74 -7.88
CA ALA A 154 26.39 7.08 -8.98
C ALA A 154 25.63 7.13 -10.32
N ARG A 155 24.30 7.24 -10.27
CA ARG A 155 23.42 7.14 -11.45
C ARG A 155 23.02 8.48 -12.05
N VAL A 156 22.89 9.52 -11.22
CA VAL A 156 22.37 10.83 -11.62
C VAL A 156 23.48 11.86 -11.82
N THR A 157 24.61 11.70 -11.13
CA THR A 157 25.73 12.67 -11.22
C THR A 157 26.32 12.66 -12.62
N VAL A 158 26.36 13.83 -13.26
CA VAL A 158 27.06 14.03 -14.54
C VAL A 158 28.27 14.93 -14.41
N ALA A 159 28.34 15.74 -13.35
CA ALA A 159 29.44 16.64 -13.06
C ALA A 159 29.69 16.71 -11.55
N THR A 160 30.88 17.17 -11.19
CA THR A 160 31.23 17.49 -9.81
C THR A 160 31.85 18.88 -9.81
N ASP A 161 31.39 19.76 -8.92
CA ASP A 161 31.95 21.12 -8.82
C ASP A 161 33.31 21.13 -8.09
N GLU A 162 33.90 22.32 -7.96
CA GLU A 162 35.21 22.52 -7.33
C GLU A 162 35.24 22.07 -5.86
N ASP A 163 34.10 22.09 -5.18
CA ASP A 163 33.93 21.69 -3.78
C ASP A 163 33.67 20.17 -3.62
N GLY A 164 33.57 19.43 -4.73
CA GLY A 164 33.29 18.00 -4.71
C GLY A 164 31.79 17.65 -4.69
N THR A 165 30.90 18.63 -4.89
CA THR A 165 29.45 18.43 -4.87
C THR A 165 28.99 17.74 -6.15
N PRO A 166 28.28 16.59 -6.06
CA PRO A 166 27.73 15.93 -7.23
C PRO A 166 26.54 16.71 -7.79
N LEU A 167 26.56 17.00 -9.10
CA LEU A 167 25.53 17.75 -9.80
C LEU A 167 24.88 16.92 -10.92
N ASP A 168 23.57 17.10 -11.09
CA ASP A 168 22.80 16.54 -12.20
C ASP A 168 23.02 17.33 -13.50
N ALA A 169 22.38 16.87 -14.59
CA ALA A 169 22.50 17.50 -15.91
C ALA A 169 21.97 18.95 -15.99
N ARG A 170 21.33 19.44 -14.94
CA ARG A 170 20.78 20.80 -14.82
C ARG A 170 21.49 21.62 -13.75
N GLY A 171 22.54 21.08 -13.10
CA GLY A 171 23.28 21.75 -12.03
C GLY A 171 22.62 21.69 -10.67
N PHE A 172 21.62 20.84 -10.45
CA PHE A 172 21.07 20.58 -9.12
C PHE A 172 21.93 19.57 -8.36
N VAL A 173 22.04 19.77 -7.04
CA VAL A 173 22.76 18.85 -6.16
C VAL A 173 22.07 17.49 -6.12
N VAL A 174 22.86 16.43 -6.26
CA VAL A 174 22.39 15.04 -6.14
C VAL A 174 22.53 14.57 -4.69
N GLU A 175 21.47 14.00 -4.13
CA GLU A 175 21.50 13.42 -2.79
C GLU A 175 22.53 12.28 -2.69
N ASP A 176 23.32 12.28 -1.62
CA ASP A 176 24.35 11.26 -1.37
C ASP A 176 24.23 10.63 0.02
N PHE A 177 23.17 9.84 0.19
CA PHE A 177 22.95 9.03 1.39
C PHE A 177 23.35 7.57 1.19
N GLY A 178 24.03 7.24 0.08
CA GLY A 178 24.28 5.86 -0.33
C GLY A 178 23.02 5.06 -0.67
N LEU A 179 21.90 5.73 -0.94
CA LEU A 179 20.61 5.11 -1.26
C LEU A 179 20.38 5.08 -2.78
N GLY A 180 19.66 4.07 -3.27
CA GLY A 180 19.38 3.89 -4.71
C GLY A 180 18.26 4.74 -5.28
N LYS A 181 17.54 5.50 -4.43
CA LYS A 181 16.42 6.38 -4.77
C LYS A 181 16.41 7.57 -3.81
N ASN A 182 15.60 8.60 -4.12
CA ASN A 182 15.34 9.73 -3.23
C ASN A 182 15.05 9.26 -1.80
N LEU A 183 15.60 9.97 -0.80
CA LEU A 183 15.53 9.59 0.61
C LEU A 183 14.09 9.32 1.09
N MET A 184 13.10 10.07 0.59
CA MET A 184 11.71 9.94 1.03
C MET A 184 11.12 8.58 0.64
N LEU A 185 11.53 8.04 -0.50
CA LEU A 185 11.04 6.74 -0.99
C LEU A 185 11.87 5.60 -0.41
N ALA A 186 13.20 5.74 -0.41
CA ALA A 186 14.13 4.72 0.08
C ALA A 186 13.94 4.43 1.58
N CYS A 187 13.59 5.44 2.39
CA CYS A 187 13.31 5.25 3.81
C CYS A 187 11.89 4.75 4.09
N ALA A 188 10.93 5.05 3.21
CA ALA A 188 9.52 4.72 3.44
C ALA A 188 9.10 3.35 2.91
N ALA A 189 9.81 2.83 1.90
CA ALA A 189 9.55 1.53 1.30
C ALA A 189 10.64 0.51 1.62
N LYS A 190 10.25 -0.76 1.74
CA LYS A 190 11.20 -1.86 1.72
C LYS A 190 11.62 -2.13 0.28
N LEU A 191 12.77 -1.60 -0.11
CA LEU A 191 13.31 -1.76 -1.46
C LEU A 191 13.93 -3.14 -1.66
N VAL A 192 13.53 -3.81 -2.73
CA VAL A 192 14.03 -5.12 -3.17
C VAL A 192 14.72 -4.94 -4.52
N HIS A 193 15.94 -5.46 -4.66
CA HIS A 193 16.63 -5.46 -5.95
C HIS A 193 16.05 -6.55 -6.85
N GLY A 194 15.85 -6.22 -8.13
CA GLY A 194 15.23 -7.10 -9.12
C GLY A 194 13.87 -6.57 -9.58
N GLY A 195 12.99 -7.49 -9.97
CA GLY A 195 11.67 -7.16 -10.49
C GLY A 195 10.53 -7.50 -9.53
N ALA A 196 9.31 -7.49 -10.07
CA ALA A 196 8.09 -7.80 -9.32
C ALA A 196 8.12 -9.20 -8.69
N ALA A 197 8.73 -10.19 -9.34
CA ALA A 197 8.80 -11.56 -8.84
C ALA A 197 9.66 -11.65 -7.56
N GLU A 198 10.85 -11.06 -7.57
CA GLU A 198 11.74 -11.01 -6.39
C GLU A 198 11.09 -10.25 -5.25
N CYS A 199 10.41 -9.14 -5.55
CA CYS A 199 9.67 -8.37 -4.56
C CYS A 199 8.55 -9.18 -3.90
N LEU A 200 7.72 -9.87 -4.70
CA LEU A 200 6.63 -10.71 -4.20
C LEU A 200 7.14 -11.89 -3.37
N ALA A 201 8.24 -12.52 -3.78
CA ALA A 201 8.89 -13.56 -3.01
C ALA A 201 9.33 -13.05 -1.63
N ALA A 202 10.00 -11.89 -1.58
CA ALA A 202 10.42 -11.27 -0.33
C ALA A 202 9.23 -10.86 0.56
N MET A 203 8.14 -10.37 -0.04
CA MET A 203 6.90 -10.04 0.66
C MET A 203 6.26 -11.29 1.30
N ALA A 204 6.16 -12.39 0.55
CA ALA A 204 5.62 -13.65 1.02
C ALA A 204 6.45 -14.21 2.18
N GLU A 205 7.77 -14.25 2.01
CA GLU A 205 8.70 -14.72 3.04
C GLU A 205 8.58 -13.89 4.33
N ALA A 206 8.52 -12.56 4.21
CA ALA A 206 8.36 -11.68 5.37
C ALA A 206 7.03 -11.89 6.11
N ILE A 207 5.96 -12.24 5.40
CA ILE A 207 4.67 -12.56 6.02
C ILE A 207 4.72 -13.91 6.73
N HIS A 208 5.34 -14.92 6.12
CA HIS A 208 5.53 -16.23 6.74
C HIS A 208 6.37 -16.13 8.02
N ARG A 209 7.50 -15.41 7.98
CA ARG A 209 8.34 -15.16 9.17
C ARG A 209 7.55 -14.50 10.30
N ARG A 210 6.81 -13.44 10.00
CA ARG A 210 5.96 -12.75 10.99
C ARG A 210 4.88 -13.66 11.58
N ALA A 211 4.29 -14.54 10.77
CA ALA A 211 3.30 -15.50 11.26
C ALA A 211 3.94 -16.52 12.20
N ALA A 212 5.11 -17.06 11.85
CA ALA A 212 5.87 -17.99 12.68
C ALA A 212 6.31 -17.35 14.02
N GLU A 213 6.83 -16.13 13.98
CA GLU A 213 7.20 -15.37 15.19
C GLU A 213 6.00 -15.11 16.10
N ALA A 214 4.84 -14.80 15.52
CA ALA A 214 3.61 -14.60 16.28
C ALA A 214 3.09 -15.90 16.90
N ALA A 215 3.18 -17.03 16.21
CA ALA A 215 2.83 -18.35 16.74
C ALA A 215 3.75 -18.73 17.92
N ALA A 216 5.08 -18.61 17.74
CA ALA A 216 6.05 -18.90 18.79
C ALA A 216 5.90 -17.99 20.02
N ARG A 217 5.46 -16.73 19.85
CA ARG A 217 5.12 -15.84 20.98
C ARG A 217 3.90 -16.36 21.74
N ARG A 218 2.83 -16.76 21.05
CA ARG A 218 1.63 -17.32 21.68
C ARG A 218 1.93 -18.58 22.46
N GLU A 219 2.74 -19.49 21.92
CA GLU A 219 3.14 -20.72 22.59
C GLU A 219 3.90 -20.44 23.90
N ARG A 220 4.85 -19.50 23.88
CA ARG A 220 5.57 -19.08 25.10
C ARG A 220 4.63 -18.45 26.11
N ASP A 221 3.73 -17.57 25.66
CA ASP A 221 2.78 -16.93 26.57
C ASP A 221 1.86 -17.99 27.20
N THR A 222 1.35 -18.97 26.44
CA THR A 222 0.53 -20.06 27.00
C THR A 222 1.28 -20.97 27.97
N ALA A 223 2.59 -21.18 27.76
CA ALA A 223 3.41 -22.00 28.66
C ALA A 223 3.69 -21.31 30.01
N VAL A 224 3.68 -19.98 30.06
CA VAL A 224 3.93 -19.21 31.30
C VAL A 224 2.72 -19.22 32.26
N TRP A 225 1.51 -19.49 31.78
CA TRP A 225 0.28 -19.52 32.60
C TRP A 225 -0.23 -20.95 32.90
N GLY A 226 0.57 -21.98 32.61
CA GLY A 226 0.17 -23.39 32.71
C GLY A 226 0.62 -24.15 33.97
N ASP A 227 1.31 -23.50 34.90
CA ASP A 227 1.93 -24.13 36.10
C ASP A 227 1.41 -23.55 37.45
N ASP A 228 0.10 -23.29 37.57
CA ASP A 228 -0.57 -22.98 38.85
C ASP A 228 -1.72 -23.96 39.17
#